data_AF-R7V3A0-F1
#
_entry.id   AF-R7V3A0-F1
#
_cell.length_a   1.000
_cell.length_b   1.000
_cell.length_c   1.000
_cell.angle_alpha   90.00
_cell.angle_beta   90.00
_cell.angle_gamma   90.00
#
_symmetry.space_group_name_H-M   'P 1'
#
loop_
_entity.id
_entity.type
_entity.pdbx_description
1 polymer ?
#
loop_
_entity_poly.entity_id
_entity_poly.type
_entity_poly.pdbx_seq_one_letter_code
_entity_poly.pdbx_strand_id
1 'polypeptide(L)' 'DNQFGFKNNHGTDQCIYVLKEIVDSYRVMNSTVFLCFLDASKAFDRVNYFTLFNKLRDCGVPGYIVRII' A
#
# COMPACT_ATOMS: atom_id res chain seq x y z
N ASP A 1 -0.07 -7.87 6.20
CA ASP A 1 1.09 -6.96 6.13
C ASP A 1 1.72 -6.94 4.74
N ASN A 2 1.04 -6.37 3.73
CA ASN A 2 1.55 -6.36 2.35
C ASN A 2 1.89 -4.95 1.86
N GLN A 3 2.06 -4.01 2.80
CA GLN A 3 2.51 -2.65 2.53
C GLN A 3 4.02 -2.58 2.74
N PHE A 4 4.74 -2.30 1.66
CA PHE A 4 6.20 -2.19 1.64
C PHE A 4 6.69 -0.75 1.57
N GLY A 5 5.83 0.19 1.11
CA GLY A 5 6.15 1.61 1.06
C GLY A 5 5.89 2.32 2.39
N PHE A 6 6.70 3.33 2.69
CA PHE A 6 6.54 4.21 3.88
C PHE A 6 6.46 3.47 5.22
N LYS A 7 7.06 2.28 5.32
CA LYS A 7 7.08 1.44 6.53
C LYS A 7 8.52 1.14 6.92
N ASN A 8 8.83 1.26 8.21
CA ASN A 8 10.17 1.03 8.72
C ASN A 8 10.62 -0.42 8.45
N ASN A 9 11.89 -0.63 8.08
CA ASN A 9 12.49 -1.92 7.71
C ASN A 9 11.81 -2.66 6.52
N HIS A 10 11.06 -1.94 5.68
CA HIS A 10 10.47 -2.48 4.45
C HIS A 10 10.98 -1.70 3.24
N GLY A 11 11.06 -2.38 2.09
CA GLY A 11 11.63 -1.81 0.87
C GLY A 11 11.05 -2.40 -0.41
N THR A 12 11.43 -1.78 -1.54
CA THR A 12 11.00 -2.22 -2.88
C THR A 12 11.60 -3.56 -3.27
N ASP A 13 12.77 -3.89 -2.74
CA ASP A 13 13.44 -5.19 -2.88
C ASP A 13 12.57 -6.33 -2.34
N GLN A 14 12.01 -6.17 -1.14
CA GLN A 14 11.10 -7.14 -0.53
C GLN A 14 9.81 -7.29 -1.34
N CYS A 15 9.25 -6.18 -1.82
CA CYS A 15 8.05 -6.18 -2.67
C CYS A 15 8.28 -6.97 -3.97
N ILE A 16 9.39 -6.72 -4.65
CA ILE A 16 9.77 -7.41 -5.89
C ILE A 16 10.03 -8.89 -5.62
N TYR A 17 10.71 -9.23 -4.52
CA TYR A 17 10.95 -10.61 -4.14
C TYR A 17 9.62 -11.37 -3.96
N VAL A 18 8.69 -10.83 -3.18
CA VAL A 18 7.39 -11.44 -2.93
C VAL A 18 6.59 -11.62 -4.22
N LEU A 19 6.60 -10.62 -5.11
CA LEU A 19 5.93 -10.72 -6.41
C LEU A 19 6.49 -11.88 -7.25
N LYS A 20 7.82 -12.02 -7.31
CA LYS A 20 8.48 -13.11 -8.05
C LYS A 20 8.12 -14.48 -7.48
N GLU A 21 8.21 -14.64 -6.16
CA GLU A 21 7.85 -15.89 -5.48
C GLU A 21 6.40 -16.31 -5.76
N ILE A 22 5.47 -15.35 -5.78
CA ILE A 22 4.06 -15.62 -6.12
C ILE A 22 3.95 -16.10 -7.57
N VAL A 23 4.56 -15.37 -8.51
CA VAL A 23 4.51 -15.74 -9.94
C VAL A 23 5.11 -17.13 -10.17
N ASP A 24 6.25 -17.42 -9.55
CA ASP A 24 6.95 -18.69 -9.70
C ASP A 24 6.15 -19.84 -9.08
N SER A 25 5.53 -19.63 -7.92
CA SER A 25 4.66 -20.62 -7.27
C SER A 25 3.51 -21.07 -8.17
N TYR A 26 2.81 -20.12 -8.81
CA TYR A 26 1.71 -20.46 -9.73
C TYR A 26 2.21 -21.09 -11.04
N ARG A 27 3.38 -20.69 -11.53
CA ARG A 27 4.01 -21.33 -12.69
C ARG A 27 4.37 -22.79 -12.43
N VAL A 28 4.90 -23.13 -11.26
CA VAL A 28 5.17 -24.53 -10.87
C VAL A 28 3.89 -25.36 -10.86
N MET A 29 2.76 -24.78 -10.48
CA MET A 29 1.44 -25.42 -10.51
C MET A 29 0.80 -25.46 -11.91
N ASN A 30 1.53 -25.04 -12.96
CA ASN A 30 1.04 -24.95 -14.34
C ASN A 30 -0.23 -24.07 -14.48
N SER A 31 -0.34 -23.04 -13.64
CA SER A 31 -1.45 -22.09 -13.61
C SER A 31 -1.04 -20.76 -14.24
N THR A 32 -1.96 -20.15 -14.98
CA THR A 32 -1.74 -18.84 -15.63
C THR A 32 -1.86 -17.71 -14.61
N VAL A 33 -0.85 -16.84 -14.57
CA VAL A 33 -0.85 -15.63 -13.72
C VAL A 33 -1.13 -14.39 -14.58
N PHE A 34 -2.09 -13.58 -14.14
CA PHE A 34 -2.36 -12.26 -14.71
C PHE A 34 -1.93 -11.17 -13.73
N LEU A 35 -1.24 -10.15 -14.22
CA LEU A 35 -0.76 -9.02 -13.42
C LEU A 35 -1.45 -7.74 -13.89
N CYS A 36 -1.89 -6.92 -12.93
CA CYS A 36 -2.44 -5.60 -13.17
C CYS A 36 -1.68 -4.58 -12.32
N PHE A 37 -1.04 -3.62 -12.97
CA PHE A 37 -0.38 -2.51 -12.30
C PHE A 37 -1.39 -1.39 -12.09
N LEU A 38 -1.60 -1.00 -10.85
CA LEU A 38 -2.50 0.09 -10.47
C LEU A 38 -1.66 1.26 -9.96
N ASP A 39 -1.92 2.45 -10.52
CA ASP A 39 -1.30 3.69 -10.09
C ASP A 39 -2.36 4.79 -9.89
N ALA A 40 -2.18 5.59 -8.85
CA ALA A 40 -3.10 6.66 -8.48
C ALA A 40 -2.54 8.02 -8.96
N SER A 41 -3.11 8.55 -10.03
CA SER A 41 -2.73 9.85 -10.56
C SER A 41 -2.94 10.96 -9.52
N LYS A 42 -1.86 11.70 -9.20
CA LYS A 42 -1.86 12.79 -8.21
C LYS A 42 -2.44 12.38 -6.85
N ALA A 43 -1.98 11.24 -6.32
CA ALA A 43 -2.53 10.62 -5.11
C ALA A 43 -2.67 11.58 -3.91
N PHE A 44 -1.67 12.43 -3.66
CA PHE A 44 -1.71 13.40 -2.56
C PHE A 44 -2.63 14.60 -2.84
N ASP A 45 -2.72 15.07 -4.08
CA ASP A 45 -3.60 16.20 -4.43
C ASP A 45 -5.08 15.78 -4.47
N ARG A 46 -5.36 14.51 -4.79
CA ARG A 46 -6.72 13.99 -5.02
C ARG A 46 -7.29 13.22 -3.84
N VAL A 47 -6.59 13.15 -2.71
CA VAL A 47 -7.10 12.48 -1.52
C VAL A 47 -8.32 13.22 -0.96
N ASN A 48 -9.35 12.47 -0.56
CA ASN A 48 -10.49 13.06 0.14
C ASN A 48 -10.11 13.37 1.60
N TYR A 49 -10.06 14.65 1.96
CA TYR A 49 -9.66 15.08 3.29
C TYR A 49 -10.59 14.60 4.41
N PHE A 50 -11.91 14.55 4.19
CA PHE A 50 -12.84 14.04 5.20
C PHE A 50 -12.56 12.57 5.50
N THR A 51 -12.37 11.75 4.46
CA THR A 51 -11.99 10.34 4.61
C THR A 51 -10.64 10.20 5.30
N LEU A 52 -9.63 11.00 4.89
CA LEU A 52 -8.30 10.97 5.48
C LEU A 52 -8.33 11.30 6.99
N PHE A 53 -8.99 12.39 7.39
CA PHE A 53 -9.05 12.79 8.79
C PHE A 53 -9.84 11.81 9.66
N ASN A 54 -10.91 11.22 9.12
CA ASN A 54 -11.61 10.14 9.81
C ASN A 54 -10.70 8.92 10.01
N LYS A 55 -9.96 8.50 8.97
CA LYS A 55 -9.00 7.40 9.08
C LYS A 55 -7.89 7.68 10.09
N LEU A 56 -7.37 8.90 10.15
CA LEU A 56 -6.35 9.28 11.14
C LEU A 56 -6.89 9.20 12.57
N ARG A 57 -8.14 9.64 12.80
CA ARG A 57 -8.81 9.50 14.10
C ARG A 57 -9.01 8.03 14.48
N ASP A 58 -9.45 7.20 13.54
CA ASP A 58 -9.62 5.75 13.74
C ASP A 58 -8.28 5.05 14.07
N CYS A 59 -7.18 5.53 13.50
CA CYS A 59 -5.83 5.07 13.82
C CYS A 59 -5.28 5.59 15.16
N GLY A 60 -6.07 6.37 15.93
CA GLY A 60 -5.68 6.88 17.24
C GLY A 60 -4.80 8.14 17.19
N VAL A 61 -4.72 8.83 16.06
CA VAL A 61 -3.99 10.11 15.98
C VAL A 61 -4.72 11.15 16.84
N PRO A 62 -4.02 11.82 17.77
CA PRO A 62 -4.65 12.82 18.63
C PRO A 62 -5.34 13.93 17.84
N GLY A 63 -6.54 14.33 18.28
CA GLY A 63 -7.36 15.32 17.57
C GLY A 63 -6.70 16.68 17.35
N TYR A 64 -5.76 17.08 18.23
CA TYR A 64 -4.98 18.30 18.04
C TYR A 64 -3.99 18.19 16.88
N ILE A 65 -3.42 17.00 16.62
CA ILE A 65 -2.56 16.77 15.45
C ILE A 65 -3.43 16.83 14.20
N VAL A 66 -4.56 16.09 14.18
CA VAL A 66 -5.51 16.07 13.05
C VAL A 66 -6.03 17.47 12.69
N ARG A 67 -6.03 18.42 13.63
CA ARG A 67 -6.46 19.81 13.40
C ARG A 67 -5.39 20.69 12.74
N ILE A 68 -4.10 20.33 12.86
CA ILE A 68 -2.97 21.14 12.38
C ILE A 68 -2.54 20.73 10.96
N ILE A 69 -2.74 19.45 10.60
CA ILE A 69 -2.58 18.92 9.23
C ILE A 69 -3.77 19.34 8.35
#